data_AF-A0A2P8CWL2-F1
#
_entry.id   AF-A0A2P8CWL2-F1
#
_cell.length_a   1.000
_cell.length_b   1.000
_cell.length_c   1.000
_cell.angle_alpha   90.00
_cell.angle_beta   90.00
_cell.angle_gamma   90.00
#
_symmetry.space_group_name_H-M   'P 1'
#
loop_
_entity.id
_entity.type
_entity.pdbx_description
1 polymer ?
#
loop_
_entity_poly.entity_id
_entity_poly.type
_entity_poly.pdbx_seq_one_letter_code
_entity_poly.pdbx_strand_id
1 'polypeptide(L)'
;MIRQRTGNNKRSINLQLLSTIVLAILLTGFKGKKEIGSCYTSFQTASALTAGDPERLPEGAEKVRTLKTEQGEVAITRIDGYRILYNNEKNRPFVNLKVELSEEQSYDKDQKHLLDNLKYLNAHTQNRETRGLVELEFNGYKIYGISRAGVEMGSTLGTFVMFPGNGVTVYFYFNNMKPEFRNFKSVDDYKKQRNRFMNEYTKYLAQCKGK
;
A
#
# COMPACT_ATOMS: atom_id res chain seq x y z
N MET A 1 -44.49 -63.47 69.08
CA MET A 1 -45.58 -63.09 68.16
C MET A 1 -45.69 -61.56 68.20
N ILE A 2 -45.49 -60.87 67.05
CA ILE A 2 -45.92 -59.48 66.73
C ILE A 2 -45.18 -58.34 67.50
N ARG A 3 -44.20 -57.61 66.91
CA ARG A 3 -44.28 -56.35 66.10
C ARG A 3 -45.05 -55.22 66.86
N GLN A 4 -44.54 -53.99 67.04
CA GLN A 4 -44.20 -53.01 66.00
C GLN A 4 -43.29 -51.86 66.52
N ARG A 5 -42.44 -51.35 65.62
CA ARG A 5 -41.75 -50.05 65.64
C ARG A 5 -42.69 -48.96 65.11
N THR A 6 -42.54 -47.72 65.58
CA THR A 6 -42.68 -46.52 64.74
C THR A 6 -41.58 -45.53 65.08
N GLY A 7 -40.51 -45.59 64.29
CA GLY A 7 -39.45 -44.59 64.23
C GLY A 7 -39.73 -43.59 63.13
N ASN A 8 -39.48 -42.33 63.47
CA ASN A 8 -39.46 -41.12 62.66
C ASN A 8 -38.74 -41.29 61.32
N ASN A 9 -39.25 -40.71 60.22
CA ASN A 9 -38.42 -40.49 59.04
C ASN A 9 -38.76 -39.16 58.36
N LYS A 10 -37.90 -38.15 58.59
CA LYS A 10 -37.80 -36.92 57.82
C LYS A 10 -37.28 -37.26 56.42
N ARG A 11 -38.03 -36.92 55.37
CA ARG A 11 -37.51 -36.90 54.01
C ARG A 11 -36.69 -35.63 53.79
N SER A 12 -35.38 -35.77 53.60
CA SER A 12 -34.56 -34.73 52.97
C SER A 12 -34.80 -34.77 51.46
N ILE A 13 -35.08 -33.59 50.88
CA ILE A 13 -35.10 -33.41 49.43
C ILE A 13 -33.66 -33.17 48.99
N ASN A 14 -33.14 -34.09 48.19
CA ASN A 14 -31.77 -34.06 47.66
C ASN A 14 -31.77 -33.19 46.40
N LEU A 15 -31.26 -31.96 46.51
CA LEU A 15 -31.15 -31.00 45.41
C LEU A 15 -29.79 -31.18 44.73
N GLN A 16 -29.73 -32.10 43.76
CA GLN A 16 -28.65 -32.18 42.78
C GLN A 16 -29.26 -32.33 41.39
N LEU A 17 -28.54 -31.86 40.37
CA LEU A 17 -28.90 -31.68 38.94
C LEU A 17 -29.54 -30.31 38.65
N LEU A 18 -29.03 -29.44 37.78
CA LEU A 18 -27.99 -29.51 36.76
C LEU A 18 -27.45 -28.08 36.54
N SER A 19 -26.16 -27.85 36.78
CA SER A 19 -25.48 -26.63 36.34
C SER A 19 -24.91 -26.90 34.94
N THR A 20 -25.64 -26.51 33.90
CA THR A 20 -25.12 -26.49 32.53
C THR A 20 -24.70 -25.07 32.20
N ILE A 21 -23.45 -24.74 32.54
CA ILE A 21 -22.78 -23.54 32.04
C ILE A 21 -22.40 -23.84 30.58
N VAL A 22 -23.23 -23.39 29.63
CA VAL A 22 -22.82 -23.29 28.22
C VAL A 22 -21.92 -22.07 28.12
N LEU A 23 -20.63 -22.26 28.40
CA LEU A 23 -19.60 -21.26 28.11
C LEU A 23 -19.29 -21.35 26.61
N ALA A 24 -20.15 -20.74 25.79
CA ALA A 24 -19.82 -20.46 24.40
C ALA A 24 -18.67 -19.44 24.39
N ILE A 25 -17.44 -19.94 24.37
CA ILE A 25 -16.26 -19.13 24.09
C ILE A 25 -16.44 -18.63 22.66
N LEU A 26 -16.96 -17.42 22.54
CA LEU A 26 -16.85 -16.59 21.34
C LEU A 26 -15.36 -16.42 21.08
N LEU A 27 -14.78 -17.34 20.29
CA LEU A 27 -13.54 -17.12 19.57
C LEU A 27 -13.85 -16.09 18.47
N THR A 28 -14.14 -14.85 18.86
CA THR A 28 -13.91 -13.71 17.99
C THR A 28 -12.40 -13.63 17.85
N GLY A 29 -11.86 -14.39 16.89
CA GLY A 29 -10.50 -14.20 16.42
C GLY A 29 -10.39 -12.73 16.05
N PHE A 30 -9.68 -11.97 16.87
CA PHE A 30 -9.22 -10.65 16.49
C PHE A 30 -8.27 -10.87 15.31
N LYS A 31 -8.82 -10.93 14.08
CA LYS A 31 -8.03 -10.75 12.88
C LYS A 31 -7.54 -9.32 12.97
N GLY A 32 -6.33 -9.13 13.49
CA GLY A 32 -5.66 -7.84 13.50
C GLY A 32 -5.79 -7.23 12.10
N LYS A 33 -6.20 -5.96 12.04
CA LYS A 33 -6.29 -5.26 10.76
C LYS A 33 -4.89 -5.30 10.15
N LYS A 34 -4.78 -5.83 8.93
CA LYS A 34 -3.52 -5.79 8.19
C LYS A 34 -3.21 -4.32 7.90
N GLU A 35 -2.02 -3.86 8.29
CA GLU A 35 -1.60 -2.47 8.13
C GLU A 35 -0.30 -2.40 7.30
N ILE A 36 -0.05 -1.23 6.73
CA ILE A 36 1.20 -0.95 6.02
C ILE A 36 2.32 -0.77 7.05
N GLY A 37 3.37 -1.58 6.96
CA GLY A 37 4.54 -1.46 7.83
C GLY A 37 5.20 -0.09 7.71
N SER A 38 5.66 0.46 8.85
CA SER A 38 6.26 1.81 8.91
C SER A 38 7.47 1.98 8.01
N CYS A 39 8.16 0.90 7.66
CA CYS A 39 9.24 0.90 6.68
C CYS A 39 8.84 1.55 5.35
N TYR A 40 7.59 1.43 4.90
CA TYR A 40 7.20 2.01 3.62
C TYR A 40 6.98 3.52 3.67
N THR A 41 6.77 4.10 4.86
CA THR A 41 6.35 5.49 5.06
C THR A 41 7.37 6.33 5.85
N SER A 42 8.38 5.71 6.44
CA SER A 42 9.36 6.36 7.33
C SER A 42 10.68 6.75 6.65
N PHE A 43 10.74 6.71 5.31
CA PHE A 43 11.92 7.16 4.58
C PHE A 43 12.02 8.69 4.59
N GLN A 44 12.92 9.23 5.42
CA GLN A 44 13.10 10.67 5.61
C GLN A 44 14.28 11.26 4.83
N THR A 45 15.29 10.45 4.51
CA THR A 45 16.57 10.91 3.98
C THR A 45 16.71 10.66 2.48
N ALA A 46 16.13 11.54 1.67
CA ALA A 46 16.36 11.60 0.24
C ALA A 46 17.36 12.72 -0.10
N SER A 47 18.33 12.45 -0.96
CA SER A 47 19.31 13.47 -1.38
C SER A 47 18.61 14.67 -2.03
N ALA A 48 18.82 15.87 -1.47
CA ALA A 48 18.26 17.14 -1.95
C ALA A 48 16.72 17.24 -1.91
N LEU A 49 16.04 16.36 -1.17
CA LEU A 49 14.60 16.45 -0.93
C LEU A 49 14.28 16.32 0.56
N THR A 50 13.26 17.04 0.99
CA THR A 50 12.72 16.97 2.35
C THR A 50 11.39 16.24 2.32
N ALA A 51 11.27 15.17 3.11
CA ALA A 51 10.01 14.46 3.28
C ALA A 51 9.02 15.29 4.13
N GLY A 52 7.76 15.31 3.72
CA GLY A 52 6.64 15.75 4.55
C GLY A 52 6.08 14.60 5.39
N ASP A 53 5.13 14.92 6.25
CA ASP A 53 4.46 13.92 7.09
C ASP A 53 3.63 12.93 6.24
N PRO A 54 3.61 11.63 6.59
CA PRO A 54 2.74 10.67 5.93
C PRO A 54 1.25 10.97 6.17
N GLU A 55 0.52 11.19 5.09
CA GLU A 55 -0.94 11.36 5.09
C GLU A 55 -1.61 10.00 4.86
N ARG A 56 -2.29 9.45 5.87
CA ARG A 56 -3.06 8.19 5.70
C ARG A 56 -4.33 8.44 4.89
N LEU A 57 -4.69 7.49 4.05
CA LEU A 57 -5.97 7.45 3.36
C LEU A 57 -7.12 7.49 4.39
N PRO A 58 -8.12 8.37 4.22
CA PRO A 58 -9.25 8.44 5.15
C PRO A 58 -9.99 7.10 5.26
N GLU A 59 -10.50 6.78 6.45
CA GLU A 59 -11.15 5.50 6.72
C GLU A 59 -12.38 5.23 5.82
N GLY A 60 -13.10 6.28 5.42
CA GLY A 60 -14.25 6.21 4.52
C GLY A 60 -13.90 6.17 3.02
N ALA A 61 -12.62 6.13 2.64
CA ALA A 61 -12.23 6.09 1.25
C ALA A 61 -12.69 4.78 0.57
N GLU A 62 -13.01 4.88 -0.72
CA GLU A 62 -13.37 3.71 -1.52
C GLU A 62 -12.21 2.71 -1.54
N LYS A 63 -12.56 1.46 -1.22
CA LYS A 63 -11.62 0.33 -1.09
C LYS A 63 -11.36 -0.40 -2.40
N VAL A 64 -12.11 -0.06 -3.44
CA VAL A 64 -11.96 -0.57 -4.79
C VAL A 64 -11.83 0.63 -5.71
N ARG A 65 -11.03 0.51 -6.76
CA ARG A 65 -11.01 1.50 -7.83
C ARG A 65 -10.96 0.82 -9.19
N THR A 66 -11.56 1.48 -10.17
CA THR A 66 -11.57 1.03 -11.55
C THR A 66 -10.39 1.61 -12.32
N LEU A 67 -9.70 0.77 -13.07
CA LEU A 67 -8.60 1.13 -13.97
C LEU A 67 -9.01 0.81 -15.41
N LYS A 68 -8.51 1.62 -16.35
CA LYS A 68 -8.65 1.32 -17.78
C LYS A 68 -7.49 0.45 -18.26
N THR A 69 -7.80 -0.56 -19.05
CA THR A 69 -6.84 -1.42 -19.75
C THR A 69 -7.24 -1.53 -21.21
N GLU A 70 -6.41 -2.18 -22.02
CA GLU A 70 -6.75 -2.48 -23.41
C GLU A 70 -7.97 -3.40 -23.52
N GLN A 71 -8.21 -4.24 -22.51
CA GLN A 71 -9.35 -5.17 -22.44
C GLN A 71 -10.60 -4.55 -21.82
N GLY A 72 -10.58 -3.24 -21.52
CA GLY A 72 -11.67 -2.53 -20.85
C GLY A 72 -11.35 -2.21 -19.39
N GLU A 73 -12.41 -1.97 -18.62
CA GLU A 73 -12.30 -1.57 -17.22
C GLU A 73 -12.08 -2.78 -16.30
N VAL A 74 -11.14 -2.64 -15.36
CA VAL A 74 -10.81 -3.65 -14.36
C VAL A 74 -10.79 -3.05 -12.97
N ALA A 75 -11.17 -3.82 -11.96
CA ALA A 75 -11.13 -3.38 -10.56
C ALA A 75 -9.82 -3.78 -9.89
N ILE A 76 -9.31 -2.91 -9.00
CA ILE A 76 -8.25 -3.24 -8.05
C ILE A 76 -8.63 -2.82 -6.63
N THR A 77 -8.06 -3.47 -5.64
CA THR A 77 -8.31 -3.17 -4.22
C THR A 77 -7.30 -2.19 -3.63
N ARG A 78 -7.74 -1.40 -2.65
CA ARG A 78 -6.93 -0.48 -1.85
C ARG A 78 -7.59 -0.31 -0.48
N ILE A 79 -7.27 -1.21 0.45
CA ILE A 79 -7.88 -1.26 1.78
C ILE A 79 -7.22 -0.32 2.79
N ASP A 80 -6.00 0.14 2.51
CA ASP A 80 -5.29 1.19 3.24
C ASP A 80 -4.32 1.90 2.29
N GLY A 81 -3.84 3.07 2.69
CA GLY A 81 -2.81 3.76 1.93
C GLY A 81 -2.22 4.96 2.65
N TYR A 82 -1.04 5.37 2.20
CA TYR A 82 -0.35 6.56 2.65
C TYR A 82 0.15 7.36 1.46
N ARG A 83 0.24 8.67 1.66
CA ARG A 83 0.88 9.60 0.74
C ARG A 83 1.99 10.34 1.47
N ILE A 84 3.16 10.41 0.85
CA ILE A 84 4.31 11.18 1.33
C ILE A 84 4.78 12.08 0.21
N LEU A 85 4.92 13.38 0.50
CA LEU A 85 5.49 14.34 -0.42
C LEU A 85 6.97 14.55 -0.11
N TYR A 86 7.80 14.49 -1.14
CA TYR A 86 9.21 14.85 -1.05
C TYR A 86 9.43 16.16 -1.80
N ASN A 87 9.68 17.21 -1.04
CA ASN A 87 9.79 18.57 -1.52
C ASN A 87 11.23 18.89 -1.89
N ASN A 88 11.41 19.64 -2.97
CA ASN A 88 12.69 20.18 -3.34
C ASN A 88 13.09 21.38 -2.47
N GLU A 89 14.29 21.92 -2.69
CA GLU A 89 14.83 23.08 -1.94
C GLU A 89 13.94 24.34 -1.99
N LYS A 90 13.03 24.42 -2.97
CA LYS A 90 12.05 25.51 -3.11
C LYS A 90 10.72 25.20 -2.43
N ASN A 91 10.68 24.17 -1.59
CA ASN A 91 9.49 23.65 -0.92
C ASN A 91 8.35 23.30 -1.89
N ARG A 92 8.69 22.69 -3.04
CA ARG A 92 7.72 22.20 -4.03
C ARG A 92 7.80 20.68 -4.17
N PRO A 93 6.67 19.96 -4.24
CA PRO A 93 6.66 18.51 -4.21
C PRO A 93 7.18 17.94 -5.53
N PHE A 94 8.41 17.43 -5.51
CA PHE A 94 9.01 16.76 -6.67
C PHE A 94 8.58 15.31 -6.77
N VAL A 95 8.56 14.58 -5.65
CA VAL A 95 8.04 13.21 -5.60
C VAL A 95 6.78 13.16 -4.75
N ASN A 96 5.75 12.54 -5.30
CA ASN A 96 4.56 12.14 -4.57
C ASN A 96 4.58 10.62 -4.47
N LEU A 97 5.04 10.11 -3.33
CA LEU A 97 5.11 8.69 -3.04
C LEU A 97 3.74 8.26 -2.50
N LYS A 98 3.16 7.22 -3.09
CA LYS A 98 1.97 6.57 -2.52
C LYS A 98 2.29 5.13 -2.17
N VAL A 99 1.84 4.69 -1.01
CA VAL A 99 1.93 3.30 -0.58
C VAL A 99 0.51 2.81 -0.38
N GLU A 100 0.14 1.70 -0.98
CA GLU A 100 -1.21 1.16 -0.91
C GLU A 100 -1.16 -0.30 -0.51
N LEU A 101 -2.16 -0.72 0.27
CA LEU A 101 -2.36 -2.11 0.68
C LEU A 101 -3.55 -2.68 -0.08
N SER A 102 -3.31 -3.75 -0.83
CA SER A 102 -4.36 -4.57 -1.44
C SER A 102 -4.98 -5.53 -0.42
N GLU A 103 -6.21 -5.95 -0.70
CA GLU A 103 -6.77 -7.14 -0.08
C GLU A 103 -5.91 -8.37 -0.45
N GLU A 104 -5.64 -9.23 0.53
CA GLU A 104 -4.65 -10.30 0.40
C GLU A 104 -4.94 -11.25 -0.77
N GLN A 105 -6.21 -11.63 -0.93
CA GLN A 105 -6.64 -12.54 -2.01
C GLN A 105 -6.65 -11.87 -3.40
N SER A 106 -6.59 -10.54 -3.44
CA SER A 106 -6.62 -9.75 -4.68
C SER A 106 -5.23 -9.30 -5.14
N TYR A 107 -4.19 -9.38 -4.29
CA TYR A 107 -2.90 -8.74 -4.56
C TYR A 107 -2.29 -9.13 -5.91
N ASP A 108 -2.15 -10.41 -6.22
CA ASP A 108 -1.53 -10.85 -7.48
C ASP A 108 -2.33 -10.40 -8.71
N LYS A 109 -3.67 -10.43 -8.59
CA LYS A 109 -4.57 -9.91 -9.63
C LYS A 109 -4.43 -8.39 -9.79
N ASP A 110 -4.35 -7.66 -8.67
CA ASP A 110 -4.16 -6.22 -8.65
C ASP A 110 -2.84 -5.81 -9.30
N GLN A 111 -1.75 -6.54 -9.04
CA GLN A 111 -0.45 -6.30 -9.72
C GLN A 111 -0.59 -6.41 -11.23
N LYS A 112 -1.25 -7.47 -11.72
CA LYS A 112 -1.47 -7.66 -13.16
C LYS A 112 -2.31 -6.53 -13.75
N HIS A 113 -3.42 -6.19 -13.11
CA HIS A 113 -4.28 -5.09 -13.55
C HIS A 113 -3.55 -3.74 -13.57
N LEU A 114 -2.68 -3.48 -12.59
CA LEU A 114 -1.86 -2.27 -12.54
C LEU A 114 -0.83 -2.21 -13.66
N LEU A 115 -0.16 -3.33 -13.97
CA LEU A 115 0.78 -3.39 -15.09
C LEU A 115 0.05 -3.21 -16.44
N ASP A 116 -1.11 -3.81 -16.61
CA ASP A 116 -1.92 -3.65 -17.82
C ASP A 116 -2.46 -2.23 -17.96
N ASN A 117 -2.83 -1.59 -16.84
CA ASN A 117 -3.18 -0.17 -16.81
C ASN A 117 -1.98 0.72 -17.18
N LEU A 118 -0.78 0.46 -16.66
CA LEU A 118 0.42 1.22 -17.04
C LEU A 118 0.72 1.09 -18.54
N LYS A 119 0.57 -0.10 -19.12
CA LYS A 119 0.74 -0.31 -20.57
C LYS A 119 -0.29 0.50 -21.36
N TYR A 120 -1.56 0.45 -20.95
CA TYR A 120 -2.62 1.24 -21.54
C TYR A 120 -2.30 2.74 -21.46
N LEU A 121 -1.92 3.26 -20.29
CA LEU A 121 -1.54 4.65 -20.11
C LEU A 121 -0.35 5.04 -21.00
N ASN A 122 0.66 4.18 -21.14
CA ASN A 122 1.81 4.46 -21.99
C ASN A 122 1.42 4.58 -23.47
N ALA A 123 0.59 3.65 -23.96
CA ALA A 123 0.12 3.66 -25.34
C ALA A 123 -0.66 4.94 -25.69
N HIS A 124 -1.39 5.48 -24.70
CA HIS A 124 -2.21 6.68 -24.85
C HIS A 124 -1.50 7.98 -24.39
N THR A 125 -0.25 7.90 -23.96
CA THR A 125 0.55 9.07 -23.56
C THR A 125 1.37 9.59 -24.74
N GLN A 126 1.18 10.88 -25.05
CA GLN A 126 2.05 11.60 -25.98
C GLN A 126 3.41 11.91 -25.35
N ASN A 127 4.44 12.01 -26.19
CA ASN A 127 5.81 12.37 -25.78
C ASN A 127 6.37 11.43 -24.68
N ARG A 128 6.20 10.12 -24.87
CA ARG A 128 6.70 9.05 -23.98
C ARG A 128 8.18 8.75 -24.22
N GLU A 129 8.90 8.41 -23.16
CA GLU A 129 10.32 8.03 -23.18
C GLU A 129 10.56 6.79 -24.05
N THR A 130 9.70 5.77 -23.93
CA THR A 130 9.79 4.55 -24.72
C THR A 130 8.40 4.09 -25.17
N ARG A 131 8.33 3.19 -26.16
CA ARG A 131 7.07 2.56 -26.59
C ARG A 131 6.53 1.55 -25.58
N GLY A 132 7.41 0.91 -24.81
CA GLY A 132 7.06 -0.02 -23.74
C GLY A 132 7.04 0.65 -22.37
N LEU A 133 6.94 -0.15 -21.31
CA LEU A 133 7.21 0.36 -19.97
C LEU A 133 8.71 0.61 -19.81
N VAL A 134 9.04 1.62 -19.02
CA VAL A 134 10.38 1.79 -18.47
C VAL A 134 10.53 0.75 -17.35
N GLU A 135 11.52 -0.11 -17.47
CA GLU A 135 11.85 -1.14 -16.47
C GLU A 135 13.17 -0.76 -15.80
N LEU A 136 13.15 -0.67 -14.48
CA LEU A 136 14.31 -0.34 -13.64
C LEU A 136 14.45 -1.38 -12.54
N GLU A 137 15.67 -1.58 -12.07
CA GLU A 137 15.95 -2.44 -10.93
C GLU A 137 16.92 -1.74 -9.98
N PHE A 138 16.54 -1.66 -8.70
CA PHE A 138 17.38 -1.10 -7.65
C PHE A 138 17.28 -1.96 -6.39
N ASN A 139 18.43 -2.35 -5.84
CA ASN A 139 18.51 -3.05 -4.55
C ASN A 139 17.59 -4.29 -4.47
N GLY A 140 17.46 -5.04 -5.57
CA GLY A 140 16.62 -6.25 -5.67
C GLY A 140 15.13 -5.99 -5.94
N TYR A 141 14.71 -4.74 -6.11
CA TYR A 141 13.35 -4.36 -6.43
C TYR A 141 13.20 -3.99 -7.90
N LYS A 142 12.28 -4.68 -8.60
CA LYS A 142 11.83 -4.30 -9.94
C LYS A 142 10.80 -3.19 -9.88
N ILE A 143 10.98 -2.20 -10.74
CA ILE A 143 10.12 -1.01 -10.83
C ILE A 143 9.71 -0.82 -12.29
N TYR A 144 8.41 -0.69 -12.51
CA TYR A 144 7.83 -0.52 -13.84
C TYR A 144 7.18 0.85 -13.93
N GLY A 145 7.30 1.54 -15.05
CA GLY A 145 6.63 2.82 -15.17
C GLY A 145 6.55 3.39 -16.55
N ILE A 146 5.99 4.59 -16.61
CA ILE A 146 5.93 5.42 -17.80
C ILE A 146 6.66 6.72 -17.46
N SER A 147 7.34 7.29 -18.45
CA SER A 147 8.04 8.55 -18.31
C SER A 147 7.95 9.36 -19.58
N ARG A 148 8.02 10.67 -19.48
CA ARG A 148 8.00 11.59 -20.63
C ARG A 148 9.39 11.72 -21.24
N ALA A 149 9.45 11.83 -22.56
CA ALA A 149 10.68 12.11 -23.30
C ALA A 149 11.11 13.59 -23.22
N GLY A 150 10.24 14.48 -22.72
CA GLY A 150 10.53 15.90 -22.53
C GLY A 150 10.05 16.41 -21.16
N VAL A 151 10.65 17.49 -20.68
CA VAL A 151 10.34 18.11 -19.39
C VAL A 151 9.42 19.33 -19.48
N GLU A 152 9.08 19.80 -20.67
CA GLU A 152 8.30 21.03 -20.85
C GLU A 152 6.77 20.83 -20.77
N MET A 153 6.29 19.58 -20.68
CA MET A 153 4.86 19.28 -20.77
C MET A 153 4.38 18.33 -19.68
N GLY A 154 3.09 18.48 -19.33
CA GLY A 154 2.39 17.67 -18.35
C GLY A 154 2.73 18.02 -16.91
N SER A 155 1.83 17.71 -15.98
CA SER A 155 2.01 17.91 -14.53
C SER A 155 2.78 16.78 -13.85
N THR A 156 2.94 15.64 -14.52
CA THR A 156 3.71 14.48 -14.04
C THR A 156 4.64 14.03 -15.17
N LEU A 157 5.94 13.95 -14.87
CA LEU A 157 6.99 13.49 -15.79
C LEU A 157 7.14 11.98 -15.80
N GLY A 158 6.78 11.30 -14.72
CA GLY A 158 6.76 9.85 -14.71
C GLY A 158 5.97 9.28 -13.55
N THR A 159 5.39 8.12 -13.83
CA THR A 159 4.62 7.32 -12.87
C THR A 159 5.23 5.93 -12.88
N PHE A 160 5.69 5.48 -11.72
CA PHE A 160 6.31 4.18 -11.54
C PHE A 160 5.62 3.41 -10.43
N VAL A 161 5.63 2.09 -10.53
CA VAL A 161 5.07 1.15 -9.56
C VAL A 161 6.10 0.08 -9.18
N MET A 162 6.11 -0.29 -7.92
CA MET A 162 6.92 -1.36 -7.36
C MET A 162 6.06 -2.25 -6.46
N PHE A 163 6.29 -3.55 -6.56
CA PHE A 163 5.56 -4.57 -5.79
C PHE A 163 6.51 -5.26 -4.80
N PRO A 164 6.72 -4.69 -3.59
CA PRO A 164 7.65 -5.24 -2.62
C PRO A 164 7.19 -6.52 -1.91
N GLY A 165 5.95 -6.98 -2.15
CA GLY A 165 5.35 -8.13 -1.47
C GLY A 165 4.36 -7.72 -0.37
N ASN A 166 3.87 -8.71 0.39
CA ASN A 166 2.97 -8.53 1.53
C ASN A 166 1.65 -7.79 1.24
N GLY A 167 1.20 -7.73 -0.01
CA GLY A 167 0.01 -6.96 -0.39
C GLY A 167 0.28 -5.48 -0.64
N VAL A 168 1.54 -5.02 -0.54
CA VAL A 168 1.89 -3.61 -0.66
C VAL A 168 2.23 -3.26 -2.11
N THR A 169 1.75 -2.11 -2.56
CA THR A 169 2.14 -1.49 -3.82
C THR A 169 2.68 -0.08 -3.53
N VAL A 170 3.85 0.24 -4.07
CA VAL A 170 4.46 1.57 -3.96
C VAL A 170 4.42 2.25 -5.31
N TYR A 171 3.91 3.48 -5.34
CA TYR A 171 3.86 4.33 -6.52
C TYR A 171 4.80 5.53 -6.34
N PHE A 172 5.58 5.81 -7.37
CA PHE A 172 6.41 7.00 -7.48
C PHE A 172 5.84 7.90 -8.56
N TYR A 173 5.22 9.02 -8.16
CA TYR A 173 4.81 10.06 -9.09
C TYR A 173 5.85 11.19 -9.05
N PHE A 174 6.56 11.38 -10.16
CA PHE A 174 7.51 12.48 -10.32
C PHE A 174 6.80 13.67 -10.94
N ASN A 175 6.52 14.67 -10.14
CA ASN A 175 5.80 15.86 -10.58
C ASN A 175 6.67 16.72 -11.47
N ASN A 176 6.03 17.28 -12.49
CA ASN A 176 6.61 18.38 -13.25
C ASN A 176 6.21 19.71 -12.62
N MET A 177 7.07 20.70 -12.76
CA MET A 177 6.85 22.06 -12.30
C MET A 177 7.40 23.01 -13.34
N LYS A 178 7.00 24.28 -13.29
CA LYS A 178 7.60 25.29 -14.16
C LYS A 178 9.11 25.41 -13.90
N PRO A 179 9.93 25.83 -14.90
CA PRO A 179 11.39 25.94 -14.76
C PRO A 179 11.86 26.67 -13.51
N GLU A 180 11.17 27.73 -13.10
CA GLU A 180 11.48 28.53 -11.90
C GLU A 180 11.28 27.78 -10.58
N PHE A 181 10.48 26.70 -10.56
CA PHE A 181 10.15 25.91 -9.37
C PHE A 181 10.80 24.54 -9.32
N ARG A 182 11.28 24.01 -10.45
CA ARG A 182 11.95 22.70 -10.51
C ARG A 182 13.45 22.82 -10.23
N ASN A 183 14.06 21.68 -9.88
CA ASN A 183 15.50 21.53 -9.61
C ASN A 183 16.23 20.75 -10.71
N PHE A 184 15.58 20.54 -11.87
CA PHE A 184 16.18 19.90 -13.03
C PHE A 184 16.05 20.77 -14.27
N LYS A 185 17.08 20.75 -15.13
CA LYS A 185 17.12 21.59 -16.35
C LYS A 185 16.84 20.82 -17.64
N SER A 186 17.06 19.52 -17.63
CA SER A 186 16.94 18.65 -18.81
C SER A 186 16.29 17.32 -18.45
N VAL A 187 15.95 16.55 -19.48
CA VAL A 187 15.44 15.18 -19.34
C VAL A 187 16.46 14.29 -18.64
N ASP A 188 17.75 14.41 -18.96
CA ASP A 188 18.80 13.59 -18.34
C ASP A 188 19.00 13.91 -16.86
N ASP A 189 18.93 15.20 -16.50
CA ASP A 189 19.00 15.64 -15.11
C ASP A 189 17.80 15.13 -14.31
N TYR A 190 16.59 15.24 -14.88
CA TYR A 190 15.39 14.63 -14.33
C TYR A 190 15.57 13.12 -14.10
N LYS A 191 16.05 12.37 -15.11
CA LYS A 191 16.26 10.91 -15.00
C LYS A 191 17.28 10.56 -13.91
N LYS A 192 18.35 11.35 -13.76
CA LYS A 192 19.33 11.18 -12.68
C LYS A 192 18.69 11.36 -11.31
N GLN A 193 17.89 12.41 -11.11
CA GLN A 193 17.20 12.66 -9.84
C GLN A 193 16.14 11.58 -9.56
N ARG A 194 15.35 11.22 -10.56
CA ARG A 194 14.35 10.14 -10.54
C ARG A 194 14.95 8.81 -10.08
N ASN A 195 16.01 8.37 -10.77
CA ASN A 195 16.66 7.10 -10.48
C ASN A 195 17.37 7.13 -9.12
N ARG A 196 17.96 8.27 -8.73
CA ARG A 196 18.58 8.44 -7.41
C ARG A 196 17.56 8.26 -6.30
N PHE A 197 16.39 8.90 -6.39
CA PHE A 197 15.34 8.77 -5.39
C PHE A 197 14.89 7.32 -5.22
N MET A 198 14.58 6.63 -6.33
CA MET A 198 14.16 5.22 -6.27
C MET A 198 15.25 4.31 -5.72
N ASN A 199 16.52 4.55 -6.07
CA ASN A 199 17.64 3.82 -5.51
C ASN A 199 17.78 4.03 -3.99
N GLU A 200 17.70 5.27 -3.50
CA GLU A 200 17.81 5.57 -2.08
C GLU A 200 16.64 4.99 -1.27
N TYR A 201 15.41 5.14 -1.77
CA TYR A 201 14.21 4.58 -1.14
C TYR A 201 14.29 3.05 -1.05
N THR A 202 14.64 2.38 -2.15
CA THR A 202 14.75 0.90 -2.16
C THR A 202 15.92 0.40 -1.32
N LYS A 203 17.03 1.14 -1.26
CA LYS A 203 18.15 0.83 -0.36
C LYS A 203 17.73 0.92 1.11
N TYR A 204 16.98 1.95 1.48
CA TYR A 204 16.41 2.07 2.82
C TYR A 204 15.46 0.90 3.12
N LEU A 205 14.55 0.57 2.20
CA LEU A 205 13.68 -0.58 2.37
C LEU A 205 14.48 -1.87 2.56
N ALA A 206 15.50 -2.14 1.76
CA ALA A 206 16.32 -3.35 1.89
C ALA A 206 16.91 -3.55 3.30
N GLN A 207 17.17 -2.46 4.02
CA GLN A 207 17.76 -2.46 5.37
C GLN A 207 16.72 -2.34 6.50
N CYS A 208 15.51 -1.88 6.19
CA CYS A 208 14.48 -1.63 7.19
C CYS A 208 13.88 -2.94 7.73
N LYS A 209 13.87 -3.07 9.06
CA LYS A 209 13.22 -4.16 9.79
C LYS A 209 11.77 -3.77 10.09
N GLY A 210 10.79 -4.52 9.61
CA GLY A 210 9.35 -4.23 9.82
C GLY A 210 8.55 -3.98 8.54
N LYS A 211 8.79 -4.80 7.50
CA LYS A 211 8.03 -4.80 6.24
C LYS A 211 6.77 -5.66 6.30
#